data_AF-A0A165ESN8-F1
#
_entry.id   AF-A0A165ESN8-F1
#
_cell.length_a   1.000
_cell.length_b   1.000
_cell.length_c   1.000
_cell.angle_alpha   90.00
_cell.angle_beta   90.00
_cell.angle_gamma   90.00
#
_symmetry.space_group_name_H-M   'P 1'
#
loop_
_entity.id
_entity.type
_entity.pdbx_description
1 polymer ?
#
loop_
_entity_poly.entity_id
_entity_poly.type
_entity_poly.pdbx_seq_one_letter_code
_entity_poly.pdbx_strand_id
1 'polypeptide(L)'
;MTAPSTDLDPTSTEGFIGHFEIDAAGVPFYKWPPWPSQPADAVITPFTAFVPRGILASRNARGEEVDSLGLPTVKLPVRHPRDQAGGGEYSFTKVNKKKRKTGFGDGAAPTWDQIWAEADRAVPARLYNPLVNQQDRLAQAISEFQVGRQWTPDLQSIFDSLRQFLGLATNPNQNAGLASNDLPADDDMDSLDGSGSDISESALEGAQYLREQMMQRFLDEPDIAVRVFLSSYFSQMGLLWVYGKLDSAPLFVRFFLHFLLKNSVFPELKRSLERAVAVADVARVELPGTWRTSQALARDAFGRLCTEVFGSTASGGLPVPRLDDDGWRVDYGPKRLDEYIPSDILPGLACSHAEVSCRRIARIVPPNPASVGLDAALGMLVLEPWDGPFSQDIPPPHHLSFPGFSGQGMASSSSSIDVYVTPNALQDVCVGLGVQGTWVCVAPKPDLALTPCEVDQRSALTGWWFMETVAGTFPSYWANDDFEAA
;
A
#
# COMPACT_ATOMS: atom_id res chain seq x y z
N MET A 1 -16.71 -59.62 -20.07
CA MET A 1 -15.87 -58.41 -19.94
C MET A 1 -16.54 -57.53 -18.91
N THR A 2 -16.05 -57.60 -17.68
CA THR A 2 -16.65 -57.01 -16.49
C THR A 2 -15.55 -56.24 -15.79
N ALA A 3 -15.77 -54.93 -15.57
CA ALA A 3 -14.78 -54.03 -14.97
C ALA A 3 -14.61 -54.33 -13.47
N PRO A 4 -13.41 -54.14 -12.89
CA PRO A 4 -13.18 -54.36 -11.48
C PRO A 4 -13.64 -53.17 -10.63
N SER A 5 -14.41 -53.48 -9.59
CA SER A 5 -14.76 -52.58 -8.49
C SER A 5 -13.51 -52.23 -7.68
N THR A 6 -13.27 -50.94 -7.44
CA THR A 6 -12.24 -50.45 -6.53
C THR A 6 -12.93 -49.81 -5.32
N ASP A 7 -13.20 -50.62 -4.30
CA ASP A 7 -13.51 -50.13 -2.96
C ASP A 7 -12.18 -49.81 -2.26
N LEU A 8 -11.88 -48.51 -2.14
CA LEU A 8 -10.75 -48.02 -1.34
C LEU A 8 -11.22 -47.75 0.09
N ASP A 9 -10.61 -48.47 1.03
CA ASP A 9 -10.80 -48.30 2.47
C ASP A 9 -10.16 -46.96 2.93
N PRO A 10 -10.94 -45.98 3.43
CA PRO A 10 -10.44 -44.65 3.78
C PRO A 10 -9.58 -44.60 5.07
N THR A 11 -9.19 -45.73 5.64
CA THR A 11 -8.45 -45.78 6.91
C THR A 11 -6.97 -46.12 6.78
N SER A 12 -6.48 -46.42 5.58
CA SER A 12 -5.07 -46.72 5.32
C SER A 12 -4.26 -45.46 4.99
N THR A 13 -3.86 -44.72 6.03
CA THR A 13 -2.79 -43.71 5.93
C THR A 13 -1.49 -44.31 6.45
N GLU A 14 -0.85 -45.16 5.63
CA GLU A 14 0.53 -45.57 5.88
C GLU A 14 1.44 -44.34 5.73
N GLY A 15 1.86 -43.76 6.87
CA GLY A 15 2.88 -42.71 6.91
C GLY A 15 2.76 -41.68 8.04
N PHE A 16 1.62 -41.58 8.73
CA PHE A 16 1.43 -40.57 9.78
C PHE A 16 1.41 -41.21 11.19
N ILE A 17 2.43 -40.90 12.01
CA ILE A 17 2.58 -41.38 13.40
C ILE A 17 1.93 -40.37 14.36
N GLY A 18 0.60 -40.26 14.33
CA GLY A 18 -0.14 -39.41 15.28
C GLY A 18 -1.48 -40.04 15.62
N HIS A 19 -1.85 -40.04 16.90
CA HIS A 19 -3.18 -40.51 17.32
C HIS A 19 -4.21 -39.42 17.10
N PHE A 20 -5.28 -39.76 16.38
CA PHE A 20 -6.43 -38.88 16.15
C PHE A 20 -7.39 -38.97 17.34
N GLU A 21 -7.71 -37.83 17.96
CA GLU A 21 -8.68 -37.71 19.04
C GLU A 21 -9.73 -36.65 18.67
N ILE A 22 -10.97 -36.78 19.15
CA ILE A 22 -12.03 -35.77 19.02
C ILE A 22 -12.29 -35.22 20.42
N ASP A 23 -12.27 -33.90 20.57
CA ASP A 23 -12.52 -33.27 21.86
C ASP A 23 -14.01 -33.29 22.25
N ALA A 24 -14.34 -32.83 23.47
CA ALA A 24 -15.72 -32.79 23.96
C ALA A 24 -16.65 -31.87 23.14
N ALA A 25 -16.11 -30.99 22.29
CA ALA A 25 -16.86 -30.11 21.40
C ALA A 25 -17.02 -30.70 19.98
N GLY A 26 -16.52 -31.90 19.73
CA GLY A 26 -16.60 -32.54 18.41
C GLY A 26 -15.51 -32.08 17.43
N VAL A 27 -14.49 -31.36 17.91
CA VAL A 27 -13.39 -30.87 17.05
C VAL A 27 -12.29 -31.93 16.98
N PRO A 28 -11.93 -32.41 15.78
CA PRO A 28 -10.84 -33.36 15.62
C PRO A 28 -9.47 -32.68 15.85
N PHE A 29 -8.59 -33.32 16.61
CA PHE A 29 -7.20 -32.88 16.78
C PHE A 29 -6.23 -34.07 16.75
N TYR A 30 -5.00 -33.81 16.32
CA TYR A 30 -3.93 -34.81 16.26
C TYR A 30 -3.00 -34.69 17.45
N LYS A 31 -2.75 -35.82 18.12
CA LYS A 31 -1.80 -35.93 19.22
C LYS A 31 -0.50 -36.54 18.67
N TRP A 32 0.43 -35.67 18.32
CA TRP A 32 1.79 -36.05 17.94
C TRP A 32 2.54 -36.61 19.17
N PRO A 33 3.52 -37.51 18.97
CA PRO A 33 3.79 -38.79 19.67
C PRO A 33 3.98 -38.57 21.18
N PRO A 34 3.96 -39.64 22.01
CA PRO A 34 4.01 -39.45 23.46
C PRO A 34 5.21 -38.59 23.84
N TRP A 35 4.92 -37.37 24.32
CA TRP A 35 5.90 -36.56 25.02
C TRP A 35 6.52 -37.46 26.08
N PRO A 36 7.86 -37.55 26.18
CA PRO A 36 8.48 -38.36 27.21
C PRO A 36 7.90 -37.94 28.56
N SER A 37 7.44 -38.92 29.35
CA SER A 37 6.96 -38.67 30.70
C SER A 37 8.03 -37.88 31.45
N GLN A 38 7.62 -36.77 32.07
CA GLN A 38 8.51 -35.90 32.84
C GLN A 38 9.38 -36.75 33.78
N PRO A 39 10.73 -36.62 33.73
CA PRO A 39 11.61 -37.33 34.65
C PRO A 39 11.17 -37.08 36.10
N ALA A 40 11.21 -38.11 36.95
CA ALA A 40 10.68 -38.07 38.32
C ALA A 40 11.31 -36.97 39.20
N ASP A 41 12.44 -36.43 38.76
CA ASP A 41 13.31 -35.46 39.42
C ASP A 41 13.34 -34.08 38.72
N ALA A 42 12.66 -33.91 37.58
CA ALA A 42 12.60 -32.63 36.88
C ALA A 42 11.38 -31.81 37.31
N VAL A 43 11.55 -30.56 37.74
CA VAL A 43 10.45 -29.62 37.99
C VAL A 43 10.31 -28.69 36.79
N ILE A 44 9.29 -28.89 35.96
CA ILE A 44 8.98 -27.99 34.84
C ILE A 44 8.38 -26.71 35.41
N THR A 45 9.09 -25.58 35.23
CA THR A 45 8.60 -24.27 35.65
C THR A 45 7.53 -23.80 34.65
N PRO A 46 6.29 -23.48 35.08
CA PRO A 46 5.27 -22.98 34.17
C PRO A 46 5.68 -21.63 33.57
N PHE A 47 5.24 -21.34 32.36
CA PHE A 47 5.63 -20.13 31.62
C PHE A 47 5.28 -18.83 32.37
N THR A 48 4.24 -18.86 33.22
CA THR A 48 3.84 -17.73 34.08
C THR A 48 4.84 -17.45 35.20
N ALA A 49 5.63 -18.44 35.60
CA ALA A 49 6.71 -18.32 36.58
C ALA A 49 8.08 -18.10 35.92
N PHE A 50 8.15 -18.09 34.58
CA PHE A 50 9.38 -17.82 33.86
C PHE A 50 9.69 -16.32 33.89
N VAL A 51 10.82 -15.96 34.51
CA VAL A 51 11.35 -14.59 34.46
C VAL A 51 12.48 -14.59 33.43
N PRO A 52 12.39 -13.85 32.32
CA PRO A 52 13.45 -13.79 31.32
C PRO A 52 14.70 -13.18 31.95
N ARG A 53 15.69 -14.03 32.24
CA ARG A 53 17.02 -13.58 32.68
C ARG A 53 17.96 -13.72 31.49
N GLY A 54 18.20 -12.61 30.78
CA GLY A 54 19.06 -12.59 29.60
C GLY A 54 20.50 -13.05 29.88
N ILE A 55 21.32 -13.15 28.83
CA ILE A 55 22.74 -13.50 28.94
C ILE A 55 23.50 -12.32 29.56
N LEU A 56 24.29 -12.56 30.61
CA LEU A 56 25.16 -11.54 31.22
C LEU A 56 26.48 -11.51 30.43
N ALA A 57 26.80 -10.40 29.78
CA ALA A 57 28.02 -10.26 28.97
C ALA A 57 29.34 -10.27 29.78
N SER A 58 29.26 -10.44 31.10
CA SER A 58 30.43 -10.51 31.98
C SER A 58 31.04 -11.89 31.97
N ARG A 59 32.33 -11.97 31.63
CA ARG A 59 33.12 -13.20 31.75
C ARG A 59 33.43 -13.50 33.21
N ASN A 60 33.46 -14.78 33.59
CA ASN A 60 33.89 -15.21 34.92
C ASN A 60 35.40 -14.94 35.13
N ALA A 61 35.92 -15.19 36.33
CA ALA A 61 37.35 -15.02 36.66
C ALA A 61 38.31 -15.88 35.80
N ARG A 62 37.78 -16.86 35.05
CA ARG A 62 38.52 -17.73 34.12
C ARG A 62 38.40 -17.28 32.66
N GLY A 63 37.67 -16.19 32.39
CA GLY A 63 37.50 -15.64 31.04
C GLY A 63 36.42 -16.34 30.20
N GLU A 64 35.61 -17.21 30.79
CA GLU A 64 34.51 -17.91 30.12
C GLU A 64 33.24 -17.06 30.20
N GLU A 65 32.42 -17.12 29.14
CA GLU A 65 31.09 -16.53 29.13
C GLU A 65 30.17 -17.34 30.04
N VAL A 66 29.45 -16.65 30.92
CA VAL A 66 28.52 -17.26 31.88
C VAL A 66 27.14 -16.66 31.70
N ASP A 67 26.10 -17.47 31.92
CA ASP A 67 24.72 -17.00 31.92
C ASP A 67 24.40 -16.18 33.19
N SER A 68 23.16 -15.71 33.29
CA SER A 68 22.67 -14.94 34.45
C SER A 68 22.58 -15.73 35.76
N LEU A 69 22.78 -17.04 35.71
CA LEU A 69 22.88 -17.93 36.88
C LEU A 69 24.34 -18.30 37.20
N GLY A 70 25.31 -17.73 36.46
CA GLY A 70 26.73 -18.00 36.63
C GLY A 70 27.17 -19.34 36.04
N LEU A 71 26.34 -19.98 35.21
CA LEU A 71 26.66 -21.24 34.56
C LEU A 71 27.46 -20.98 33.28
N PRO A 72 28.56 -21.72 33.01
CA PRO A 72 29.33 -21.58 31.79
C PRO A 72 28.48 -21.90 30.56
N THR A 73 28.39 -20.96 29.61
CA THR A 73 27.66 -21.19 28.37
C THR A 73 28.50 -22.05 27.41
N VAL A 74 27.89 -23.08 26.82
CA VAL A 74 28.51 -23.90 25.79
C VAL A 74 28.52 -23.13 24.47
N LYS A 75 29.70 -22.97 23.86
CA LYS A 75 29.83 -22.32 22.55
C LYS A 75 29.17 -23.18 21.48
N LEU A 76 28.17 -22.62 20.81
CA LEU A 76 27.62 -23.23 19.60
C LEU A 76 28.67 -23.19 18.47
N PRO A 77 28.78 -24.23 17.64
CA PRO A 77 29.75 -24.29 16.55
C PRO A 77 29.44 -23.29 15.42
N VAL A 78 28.20 -22.79 15.35
CA VAL A 78 27.76 -21.80 14.36
C VAL A 78 28.11 -20.40 14.88
N ARG A 79 29.04 -19.73 14.19
CA ARG A 79 29.43 -18.34 14.48
C ARG A 79 28.53 -17.39 13.69
N HIS A 80 27.86 -16.47 14.36
CA HIS A 80 27.12 -15.42 13.67
C HIS A 80 28.08 -14.27 13.28
N PRO A 81 27.82 -13.53 12.18
CA PRO A 81 28.67 -12.41 11.75
C PRO A 81 28.89 -11.32 12.82
N ARG A 82 28.05 -11.28 13.85
CA ARG A 82 28.15 -10.38 15.00
C ARG A 82 29.26 -10.76 16.00
N ASP A 83 29.75 -12.00 15.95
CA ASP A 83 30.76 -12.53 16.88
C ASP A 83 32.21 -12.22 16.45
N GLN A 84 32.41 -11.53 15.32
CA GLN A 84 33.74 -11.15 14.82
C GLN A 84 34.31 -9.87 15.45
N ALA A 85 33.56 -9.18 16.32
CA ALA A 85 34.04 -8.01 17.02
C ALA A 85 34.62 -8.37 18.41
N GLY A 86 35.86 -8.91 18.45
CA GLY A 86 36.60 -8.92 19.71
C GLY A 86 37.79 -9.88 19.81
N GLY A 87 38.94 -9.47 19.27
CA GLY A 87 40.22 -10.10 19.53
C GLY A 87 41.41 -9.18 19.22
N GLY A 88 41.26 -7.88 19.47
CA GLY A 88 42.33 -6.91 19.29
C GLY A 88 42.15 -5.77 20.29
N GLU A 89 43.14 -5.60 21.16
CA GLU A 89 43.34 -4.49 22.08
C GLU A 89 43.34 -3.16 21.29
N TYR A 90 42.17 -2.61 21.01
CA TYR A 90 42.03 -1.21 20.62
C TYR A 90 41.70 -0.40 21.86
N SER A 91 42.75 0.19 22.43
CA SER A 91 42.68 1.36 23.29
C SER A 91 41.89 2.46 22.58
N PHE A 92 40.58 2.55 22.87
CA PHE A 92 39.87 3.80 22.69
C PHE A 92 40.30 4.76 23.79
N THR A 93 41.27 5.62 23.48
CA THR A 93 41.31 6.95 24.08
C THR A 93 39.94 7.57 23.82
N LYS A 94 39.12 7.61 24.88
CA LYS A 94 37.83 8.29 24.89
C LYS A 94 38.07 9.77 24.62
N VAL A 95 38.10 10.15 23.35
CA VAL A 95 37.71 11.50 22.96
C VAL A 95 36.25 11.60 23.37
N ASN A 96 36.02 12.32 24.48
CA ASN A 96 34.71 12.74 24.92
C ASN A 96 34.06 13.59 23.82
N LYS A 97 33.50 12.93 22.79
CA LYS A 97 32.44 13.50 21.98
C LYS A 97 31.29 13.68 22.96
N LYS A 98 31.19 14.89 23.52
CA LYS A 98 29.99 15.39 24.18
C LYS A 98 28.82 14.97 23.30
N LYS A 99 28.08 13.93 23.70
CA LYS A 99 26.75 13.66 23.20
C LYS A 99 26.00 14.96 23.44
N ARG A 100 25.86 15.77 22.39
CA ARG A 100 24.92 16.88 22.41
C ARG A 100 23.60 16.19 22.70
N LYS A 101 23.04 16.45 23.88
CA LYS A 101 21.63 16.18 24.16
C LYS A 101 20.88 17.00 23.12
N THR A 102 20.57 16.40 21.98
CA THR A 102 19.53 16.91 21.09
C THR A 102 18.25 16.79 21.90
N GLY A 103 17.59 17.92 22.10
CA GLY A 103 16.47 18.11 23.03
C GLY A 103 15.17 17.47 22.56
N PHE A 104 15.20 16.21 22.14
CA PHE A 104 13.99 15.43 21.91
C PHE A 104 13.51 14.91 23.26
N GLY A 105 12.44 15.53 23.76
CA GLY A 105 11.72 15.07 24.95
C GLY A 105 11.12 13.67 24.71
N ASP A 106 11.06 12.88 25.77
CA ASP A 106 10.49 11.53 25.84
C ASP A 106 11.03 10.48 24.85
N GLY A 107 12.24 9.99 25.14
CA GLY A 107 12.65 8.57 25.02
C GLY A 107 12.65 7.88 23.64
N ALA A 108 11.98 8.39 22.62
CA ALA A 108 11.93 7.82 21.29
C ALA A 108 13.21 8.17 20.53
N ALA A 109 13.81 7.16 19.88
CA ALA A 109 14.93 7.41 18.98
C ALA A 109 14.45 8.32 17.84
N PRO A 110 15.21 9.37 17.47
CA PRO A 110 14.81 10.26 16.40
C PRO A 110 14.70 9.48 15.08
N THR A 111 13.65 9.77 14.32
CA THR A 111 13.43 9.17 13.01
C THR A 111 14.44 9.69 11.99
N TRP A 112 14.58 8.99 10.85
CA TRP A 112 15.61 9.33 9.87
C TRP A 112 15.42 10.74 9.28
N ASP A 113 14.18 11.16 9.10
CA ASP A 113 13.79 12.46 8.56
C ASP A 113 14.12 13.59 9.55
N GLN A 114 13.97 13.36 10.85
CA GLN A 114 14.36 14.31 11.89
C GLN A 114 15.87 14.52 11.90
N ILE A 115 16.63 13.42 11.78
CA ILE A 115 18.10 13.45 11.72
C ILE A 115 18.56 14.19 10.46
N TRP A 116 17.96 13.91 9.30
CA TRP A 116 18.27 14.59 8.05
C TRP A 116 17.90 16.07 8.11
N ALA A 117 16.73 16.43 8.64
CA ALA A 117 16.31 17.83 8.78
C ALA A 117 17.20 18.63 9.74
N GLU A 118 17.74 18.02 10.80
CA GLU A 118 18.74 18.67 11.66
C GLU A 118 20.09 18.82 10.95
N ALA A 119 20.58 17.78 10.29
CA ALA A 119 21.82 17.82 9.53
C ALA A 119 21.76 18.88 8.42
N ASP A 120 20.66 18.91 7.66
CA ASP A 120 20.46 19.87 6.58
C ASP A 120 20.31 21.30 7.12
N ARG A 121 19.73 21.53 8.30
CA ARG A 121 19.74 22.88 8.89
C ARG A 121 21.15 23.37 9.24
N ALA A 122 22.05 22.46 9.63
CA ALA A 122 23.41 22.81 10.05
C ALA A 122 24.38 23.09 8.89
N VAL A 123 24.15 22.48 7.72
CA VAL A 123 25.05 22.62 6.56
C VAL A 123 24.78 23.95 5.83
N PRO A 124 25.77 24.81 5.56
CA PRO A 124 25.57 26.02 4.78
C PRO A 124 25.24 25.67 3.32
N ALA A 125 24.50 26.54 2.64
CA ALA A 125 24.20 26.37 1.21
C ALA A 125 25.50 26.34 0.39
N ARG A 126 25.62 25.36 -0.49
CA ARG A 126 26.69 25.29 -1.50
C ARG A 126 26.26 26.10 -2.72
N LEU A 127 27.22 26.75 -3.36
CA LEU A 127 26.99 27.51 -4.58
C LEU A 127 27.39 26.65 -5.78
N TYR A 128 26.43 26.31 -6.62
CA TYR A 128 26.68 25.66 -7.91
C TYR A 128 27.02 26.72 -8.96
N ASN A 129 27.91 26.38 -9.90
CA ASN A 129 28.24 27.28 -11.00
C ASN A 129 27.12 27.24 -12.06
N PRO A 130 26.37 28.33 -12.29
CA PRO A 130 25.25 28.33 -13.24
C PRO A 130 25.70 28.18 -14.71
N LEU A 131 27.00 28.32 -15.00
CA LEU A 131 27.56 28.12 -16.34
C LEU A 131 27.75 26.64 -16.72
N VAL A 132 27.66 25.73 -15.73
CA VAL A 132 27.72 24.28 -15.98
C VAL A 132 26.36 23.80 -16.49
N ASN A 133 26.37 22.84 -17.42
CA ASN A 133 25.18 22.21 -17.95
C ASN A 133 24.25 21.75 -16.80
N GLN A 134 22.95 21.98 -16.95
CA GLN A 134 21.94 21.58 -15.97
C GLN A 134 22.01 20.08 -15.64
N GLN A 135 22.23 19.22 -16.65
CA GLN A 135 22.33 17.78 -16.46
C GLN A 135 23.53 17.39 -15.58
N ASP A 136 24.68 18.02 -15.81
CA ASP A 136 25.88 17.82 -14.98
C ASP A 136 25.68 18.33 -13.55
N ARG A 137 25.02 19.49 -13.40
CA ARG A 137 24.63 20.02 -12.08
C ARG A 137 23.70 19.06 -11.35
N LEU A 138 22.75 18.42 -12.04
CA LEU A 138 21.85 17.42 -11.46
C LEU A 138 22.61 16.19 -10.98
N ALA A 139 23.49 15.65 -11.82
CA ALA A 139 24.30 14.48 -11.49
C ALA A 139 25.24 14.74 -10.30
N GLN A 140 25.86 15.92 -10.26
CA GLN A 140 26.67 16.37 -9.13
C GLN A 140 25.81 16.50 -7.86
N ALA A 141 24.65 17.16 -7.95
CA ALA A 141 23.74 17.35 -6.82
C ALA A 141 23.28 16.02 -6.22
N ILE A 142 22.98 15.01 -7.03
CA ILE A 142 22.59 13.68 -6.57
C ILE A 142 23.72 12.95 -5.86
N SER A 143 24.94 13.06 -6.38
CA SER A 143 26.12 12.48 -5.76
C SER A 143 26.40 13.12 -4.39
N GLU A 144 26.28 14.45 -4.31
CA GLU A 144 26.44 15.19 -3.06
C GLU A 144 25.30 14.96 -2.07
N PHE A 145 24.07 14.75 -2.55
CA PHE A 145 22.92 14.44 -1.70
C PHE A 145 23.13 13.12 -0.94
N GLN A 146 23.84 12.15 -1.52
CA GLN A 146 24.11 10.87 -0.85
C GLN A 146 25.11 11.00 0.32
N VAL A 147 26.04 11.95 0.24
CA VAL A 147 27.15 12.08 1.19
C VAL A 147 26.67 12.58 2.56
N GLY A 148 27.09 11.89 3.62
CA GLY A 148 26.86 12.32 5.01
C GLY A 148 25.45 12.04 5.55
N ARG A 149 24.61 11.34 4.79
CA ARG A 149 23.29 10.87 5.23
C ARG A 149 23.35 9.41 5.66
N GLN A 150 22.53 9.07 6.65
CA GLN A 150 22.27 7.67 7.01
C GLN A 150 21.21 7.10 6.07
N TRP A 151 21.46 5.92 5.51
CA TRP A 151 20.59 5.27 4.54
C TRP A 151 20.00 4.00 5.14
N THR A 152 18.68 3.89 5.16
CA THR A 152 18.00 2.61 5.40
C THR A 152 17.87 1.85 4.07
N PRO A 153 17.73 0.52 4.08
CA PRO A 153 17.52 -0.25 2.86
C PRO A 153 16.32 0.24 2.03
N ASP A 154 15.24 0.64 2.69
CA ASP A 154 14.04 1.16 2.02
C ASP A 154 14.30 2.49 1.32
N LEU A 155 14.99 3.43 1.99
CA LEU A 155 15.36 4.72 1.40
C LEU A 155 16.34 4.55 0.24
N GLN A 156 17.29 3.63 0.37
CA GLN A 156 18.23 3.31 -0.70
C GLN A 156 17.48 2.78 -1.93
N SER A 157 16.52 1.86 -1.72
CA SER A 157 15.68 1.36 -2.82
C SER A 157 14.86 2.48 -3.49
N ILE A 158 14.25 3.39 -2.71
CA ILE A 158 13.50 4.53 -3.27
C ILE A 158 14.44 5.45 -4.06
N PHE A 159 15.63 5.72 -3.54
CA PHE A 159 16.61 6.56 -4.22
C PHE A 159 17.15 5.94 -5.50
N ASP A 160 17.40 4.63 -5.51
CA ASP A 160 17.83 3.92 -6.72
C ASP A 160 16.72 3.94 -7.78
N SER A 161 15.46 3.78 -7.39
CA SER A 161 14.31 3.97 -8.28
C SER A 161 14.21 5.41 -8.80
N LEU A 162 14.43 6.43 -7.95
CA LEU A 162 14.47 7.83 -8.41
C LEU A 162 15.62 8.07 -9.40
N ARG A 163 16.80 7.51 -9.13
CA ARG A 163 17.95 7.63 -10.04
C ARG A 163 17.69 6.93 -11.37
N GLN A 164 17.02 5.78 -11.36
CA GLN A 164 16.65 5.10 -12.59
C GLN A 164 15.61 5.93 -13.38
N PHE A 165 14.60 6.47 -12.70
CA PHE A 165 13.60 7.37 -13.29
C PHE A 165 14.22 8.62 -13.92
N LEU A 166 15.21 9.23 -13.26
CA LEU A 166 15.91 10.42 -13.76
C LEU A 166 16.94 10.09 -14.85
N GLY A 167 17.14 8.83 -15.23
CA GLY A 167 18.22 8.45 -16.16
C GLY A 167 19.60 8.69 -15.56
N LEU A 168 19.86 8.32 -14.32
CA LEU A 168 21.18 8.47 -13.67
C LEU A 168 21.77 7.14 -13.22
N ALA A 169 20.94 6.11 -13.08
CA ALA A 169 21.35 4.74 -12.86
C ALA A 169 20.95 3.91 -14.09
N THR A 170 21.94 3.49 -14.87
CA THR A 170 21.76 2.44 -15.87
C THR A 170 22.15 1.13 -15.22
N ASN A 171 21.17 0.27 -14.94
CA ASN A 171 21.45 -1.16 -14.99
C ASN A 171 21.43 -1.54 -16.47
N PRO A 172 22.58 -1.73 -17.14
CA PRO A 172 22.60 -2.04 -18.56
C PRO A 172 21.76 -3.28 -18.90
N ASN A 173 21.60 -4.20 -17.94
CA ASN A 173 20.82 -5.43 -18.12
C ASN A 173 19.29 -5.25 -17.99
N GLN A 174 18.78 -4.14 -17.44
CA GLN A 174 17.32 -3.97 -17.23
C GLN A 174 16.64 -3.16 -18.33
N ASN A 175 17.36 -2.27 -19.03
CA ASN A 175 16.78 -1.39 -20.05
C ASN A 175 16.57 -2.08 -21.41
N ALA A 176 17.16 -3.26 -21.64
CA ALA A 176 17.01 -4.00 -22.89
C ALA A 176 15.55 -4.43 -23.17
N GLY A 177 14.71 -4.59 -22.13
CA GLY A 177 13.30 -4.99 -22.28
C GLY A 177 12.31 -3.84 -22.46
N LEU A 178 12.70 -2.58 -22.21
CA LEU A 178 11.80 -1.42 -22.37
C LEU A 178 11.85 -0.84 -23.79
N ALA A 179 12.93 -1.09 -24.54
CA ALA A 179 13.08 -0.65 -25.93
C ALA A 179 12.39 -1.59 -26.94
N SER A 180 11.96 -2.78 -26.52
CA SER A 180 11.45 -3.83 -27.44
C SER A 180 9.94 -3.85 -27.65
N ASN A 181 9.15 -3.03 -26.94
CA ASN A 181 7.68 -3.11 -27.02
C ASN A 181 7.04 -2.41 -28.23
N ASP A 182 7.81 -1.72 -29.09
CA ASP A 182 7.27 -0.99 -30.26
C ASP A 182 7.83 -1.46 -31.61
N LEU A 183 8.52 -2.60 -31.68
CA LEU A 183 9.00 -3.15 -32.97
C LEU A 183 8.25 -4.45 -33.32
N PRO A 184 7.68 -4.55 -34.54
CA PRO A 184 6.95 -5.75 -34.97
C PRO A 184 7.90 -6.95 -35.01
N ALA A 185 7.43 -8.04 -34.40
CA ALA A 185 8.12 -9.32 -34.32
C ALA A 185 8.29 -9.93 -35.73
N ASP A 186 9.50 -9.88 -36.27
CA ASP A 186 9.94 -10.81 -37.31
C ASP A 186 10.52 -12.04 -36.59
N ASP A 187 9.69 -13.09 -36.55
CA ASP A 187 10.04 -14.44 -36.09
C ASP A 187 10.91 -15.12 -37.15
N ASP A 188 12.23 -15.10 -36.94
CA ASP A 188 13.16 -16.14 -37.41
C ASP A 188 14.56 -15.78 -36.92
N MET A 189 15.14 -16.52 -35.97
CA MET A 189 16.58 -16.82 -35.93
C MET A 189 16.96 -17.73 -34.76
N ASP A 190 17.45 -18.91 -35.13
CA ASP A 190 17.97 -19.97 -34.28
C ASP A 190 19.19 -19.57 -33.43
N SER A 191 19.11 -19.97 -32.16
CA SER A 191 20.15 -20.34 -31.20
C SER A 191 21.63 -20.27 -31.65
N LEU A 192 22.36 -19.28 -31.14
CA LEU A 192 23.83 -19.30 -31.05
C LEU A 192 24.29 -18.95 -29.62
N ASP A 193 24.82 -19.97 -28.96
CA ASP A 193 25.68 -19.88 -27.77
C ASP A 193 26.92 -19.06 -28.13
N GLY A 194 27.04 -17.90 -27.49
CA GLY A 194 28.03 -16.87 -27.81
C GLY A 194 28.38 -16.04 -26.57
N SER A 195 29.38 -16.53 -25.84
CA SER A 195 30.15 -15.84 -24.79
C SER A 195 30.47 -14.38 -25.11
N GLY A 196 30.12 -13.47 -24.19
CA GLY A 196 30.68 -12.11 -24.07
C GLY A 196 30.05 -11.10 -25.00
N SER A 197 28.87 -10.57 -24.63
CA SER A 197 28.17 -9.58 -25.43
C SER A 197 28.99 -8.29 -25.57
N ASP A 198 29.61 -8.11 -26.74
CA ASP A 198 29.93 -6.79 -27.26
C ASP A 198 28.59 -6.05 -27.43
N ILE A 199 28.18 -5.32 -26.38
CA ILE A 199 27.07 -4.37 -26.46
C ILE A 199 27.44 -3.42 -27.60
N SER A 200 26.66 -3.45 -28.69
CA SER A 200 26.97 -2.65 -29.86
C SER A 200 27.07 -1.17 -29.48
N GLU A 201 28.03 -0.46 -30.07
CA GLU A 201 28.22 0.98 -29.86
C GLU A 201 26.91 1.76 -30.04
N SER A 202 26.09 1.33 -31.01
CA SER A 202 24.73 1.85 -31.24
C SER A 202 23.78 1.65 -30.05
N ALA A 203 23.83 0.53 -29.33
CA ALA A 203 23.01 0.32 -28.14
C ALA A 203 23.45 1.22 -26.97
N LEU A 204 24.76 1.49 -26.85
CA LEU A 204 25.31 2.45 -25.90
C LEU A 204 24.87 3.88 -26.22
N GLU A 205 24.94 4.31 -27.48
CA GLU A 205 24.45 5.62 -27.92
C GLU A 205 22.95 5.78 -27.68
N GLY A 206 22.13 4.77 -28.01
CA GLY A 206 20.69 4.79 -27.76
C GLY A 206 20.35 4.89 -26.27
N ALA A 207 21.08 4.18 -25.40
CA ALA A 207 20.90 4.27 -23.96
C ALA A 207 21.27 5.66 -23.40
N GLN A 208 22.33 6.29 -23.93
CA GLN A 208 22.72 7.66 -23.57
C GLN A 208 21.65 8.67 -24.01
N TYR A 209 21.12 8.53 -25.22
CA TYR A 209 20.06 9.40 -25.71
C TYR A 209 18.77 9.30 -24.86
N LEU A 210 18.35 8.09 -24.50
CA LEU A 210 17.19 7.89 -23.61
C LEU A 210 17.44 8.50 -22.23
N ARG A 211 18.67 8.33 -21.72
CA ARG A 211 19.12 8.90 -20.44
C ARG A 211 19.00 10.42 -20.43
N GLU A 212 19.50 11.07 -21.48
CA GLU A 212 19.41 12.53 -21.64
C GLU A 212 17.96 12.99 -21.73
N GLN A 213 17.10 12.27 -22.46
CA GLN A 213 15.67 12.59 -22.52
C GLN A 213 14.98 12.49 -21.15
N MET A 214 15.28 11.47 -20.35
CA MET A 214 14.69 11.32 -19.01
C MET A 214 15.11 12.46 -18.08
N MET A 215 16.40 12.83 -18.10
CA MET A 215 16.89 14.00 -17.37
C MET A 215 16.22 15.28 -17.85
N GLN A 216 16.11 15.46 -19.18
CA GLN A 216 15.54 16.66 -19.78
C GLN A 216 14.07 16.85 -19.39
N ARG A 217 13.27 15.78 -19.36
CA ARG A 217 11.86 15.84 -18.89
C ARG A 217 11.74 16.39 -17.46
N PHE A 218 12.62 15.98 -16.56
CA PHE A 218 12.65 16.52 -15.19
C PHE A 218 13.10 17.99 -15.15
N LEU A 219 14.06 18.38 -15.99
CA LEU A 219 14.56 19.75 -16.04
C LEU A 219 13.56 20.72 -16.70
N ASP A 220 12.77 20.26 -17.66
CA ASP A 220 11.73 21.06 -18.30
C ASP A 220 10.54 21.28 -17.34
N GLU A 221 10.04 20.20 -16.74
CA GLU A 221 8.82 20.19 -15.92
C GLU A 221 8.98 19.34 -14.64
N PRO A 222 9.71 19.83 -13.62
CA PRO A 222 10.02 19.03 -12.43
C PRO A 222 8.78 18.64 -11.62
N ASP A 223 7.75 19.49 -11.61
CA ASP A 223 6.49 19.19 -10.92
C ASP A 223 5.73 18.03 -11.56
N ILE A 224 5.63 18.00 -12.90
CA ILE A 224 5.03 16.89 -13.64
C ILE A 224 5.87 15.62 -13.49
N ALA A 225 7.20 15.74 -13.57
CA ALA A 225 8.10 14.60 -13.37
C ALA A 225 7.95 13.97 -11.98
N VAL A 226 7.76 14.77 -10.93
CA VAL A 226 7.50 14.27 -9.57
C VAL A 226 6.13 13.59 -9.46
N ARG A 227 5.09 14.12 -10.12
CA ARG A 227 3.78 13.44 -10.21
C ARG A 227 3.92 12.08 -10.87
N VAL A 228 4.59 12.00 -12.03
CA VAL A 228 4.82 10.74 -12.76
C VAL A 228 5.63 9.75 -11.91
N PHE A 229 6.70 10.21 -11.26
CA PHE A 229 7.53 9.38 -10.40
C PHE A 229 6.72 8.75 -9.25
N LEU A 230 5.88 9.54 -8.57
CA LEU A 230 5.05 9.11 -7.44
C LEU A 230 3.70 8.49 -7.87
N SER A 231 3.47 8.25 -9.16
CA SER A 231 2.24 7.67 -9.71
C SER A 231 2.52 6.41 -10.53
N SER A 232 2.50 6.52 -11.85
CA SER A 232 2.64 5.42 -12.81
C SER A 232 3.98 4.72 -12.64
N TYR A 233 5.09 5.46 -12.49
CA TYR A 233 6.40 4.85 -12.28
C TYR A 233 6.47 4.11 -10.93
N PHE A 234 5.94 4.71 -9.87
CA PHE A 234 5.89 4.09 -8.53
C PHE A 234 5.11 2.77 -8.53
N SER A 235 3.99 2.74 -9.27
CA SER A 235 3.15 1.56 -9.47
C SER A 235 3.87 0.48 -10.29
N GLN A 236 4.44 0.85 -11.45
CA GLN A 236 5.15 -0.06 -12.35
C GLN A 236 6.36 -0.73 -11.67
N MET A 237 7.07 0.01 -10.81
CA MET A 237 8.20 -0.53 -10.03
C MET A 237 7.76 -1.38 -8.83
N GLY A 238 6.45 -1.57 -8.63
CA GLY A 238 5.88 -2.34 -7.53
C GLY A 238 6.08 -1.70 -6.15
N LEU A 239 6.47 -0.43 -6.09
CA LEU A 239 6.73 0.28 -4.83
C LEU A 239 5.43 0.62 -4.09
N LEU A 240 4.32 0.74 -4.82
CA LEU A 240 2.98 1.00 -4.28
C LEU A 240 2.50 -0.10 -3.32
N TRP A 241 2.99 -1.33 -3.47
CA TRP A 241 2.59 -2.48 -2.66
C TRP A 241 3.35 -2.60 -1.33
N VAL A 242 4.33 -1.72 -1.08
CA VAL A 242 5.14 -1.73 0.13
C VAL A 242 4.78 -0.52 0.99
N TYR A 243 3.99 -0.75 2.04
CA TYR A 243 3.47 0.33 2.89
C TYR A 243 4.55 1.28 3.43
N GLY A 244 5.70 0.75 3.88
CA GLY A 244 6.81 1.59 4.35
C GLY A 244 7.35 2.57 3.29
N LYS A 245 7.24 2.22 2.01
CA LYS A 245 7.65 3.07 0.90
C LYS A 245 6.61 4.13 0.54
N LEU A 246 5.32 3.87 0.76
CA LEU A 246 4.25 4.87 0.57
C LEU A 246 4.45 6.10 1.48
N ASP A 247 4.90 5.86 2.72
CA ASP A 247 5.18 6.93 3.68
C ASP A 247 6.54 7.60 3.41
N SER A 248 7.57 6.78 3.16
CA SER A 248 8.94 7.28 3.03
C SER A 248 9.22 8.00 1.71
N ALA A 249 8.61 7.58 0.59
CA ALA A 249 8.99 8.07 -0.74
C ALA A 249 8.63 9.55 -0.99
N PRO A 250 7.41 10.04 -0.68
CA PRO A 250 7.09 11.46 -0.85
C PRO A 250 7.95 12.35 0.03
N LEU A 251 8.20 11.91 1.28
CA LEU A 251 9.05 12.61 2.21
C LEU A 251 10.50 12.68 1.71
N PHE A 252 11.02 11.56 1.18
CA PHE A 252 12.33 11.48 0.56
C PHE A 252 12.46 12.44 -0.63
N VAL A 253 11.50 12.42 -1.56
CA VAL A 253 11.48 13.31 -2.73
C VAL A 253 11.45 14.77 -2.28
N ARG A 254 10.66 15.09 -1.25
CA ARG A 254 10.62 16.44 -0.66
C ARG A 254 11.99 16.89 -0.14
N PHE A 255 12.71 16.04 0.59
CA PHE A 255 14.07 16.35 1.04
C PHE A 255 15.02 16.60 -0.12
N PHE A 256 14.93 15.80 -1.17
CA PHE A 256 15.74 15.96 -2.37
C PHE A 256 15.46 17.30 -3.07
N LEU A 257 14.18 17.65 -3.30
CA LEU A 257 13.78 18.91 -3.92
C LEU A 257 14.21 20.12 -3.07
N HIS A 258 14.05 20.06 -1.75
CA HIS A 258 14.55 21.11 -0.86
C HIS A 258 16.07 21.24 -0.90
N PHE A 259 16.80 20.13 -1.05
CA PHE A 259 18.25 20.18 -1.25
C PHE A 259 18.61 20.92 -2.55
N LEU A 260 17.89 20.67 -3.66
CA LEU A 260 18.10 21.38 -4.92
C LEU A 260 17.83 22.89 -4.77
N LEU A 261 16.71 23.25 -4.14
CA LEU A 261 16.32 24.64 -3.89
C LEU A 261 17.32 25.37 -2.98
N LYS A 262 17.68 24.74 -1.86
CA LYS A 262 18.56 25.34 -0.85
C LYS A 262 19.95 25.65 -1.39
N ASN A 263 20.51 24.75 -2.20
CA ASN A 263 21.82 24.95 -2.79
C ASN A 263 21.77 25.71 -4.12
N SER A 264 20.58 26.21 -4.53
CA SER A 264 20.38 26.90 -5.80
C SER A 264 21.01 26.12 -6.96
N VAL A 265 20.76 24.81 -7.02
CA VAL A 265 21.30 23.95 -8.09
C VAL A 265 20.77 24.45 -9.45
N PHE A 266 19.50 24.84 -9.49
CA PHE A 266 18.81 25.39 -10.66
C PHE A 266 18.08 26.70 -10.29
N PRO A 267 18.78 27.84 -10.21
CA PRO A 267 18.12 29.12 -9.94
C PRO A 267 17.01 29.46 -10.95
N GLU A 268 17.13 28.98 -12.19
CA GLU A 268 16.17 29.15 -13.28
C GLU A 268 14.89 28.32 -13.11
N LEU A 269 14.94 27.19 -12.40
CA LEU A 269 13.79 26.29 -12.16
C LEU A 269 13.17 26.47 -10.78
N LYS A 270 13.48 27.57 -10.06
CA LYS A 270 13.07 27.74 -8.67
C LYS A 270 11.55 27.58 -8.47
N ARG A 271 10.74 28.25 -9.30
CA ARG A 271 9.27 28.21 -9.17
C ARG A 271 8.72 26.81 -9.45
N SER A 272 9.19 26.14 -10.50
CA SER A 272 8.72 24.79 -10.84
C SER A 272 9.15 23.76 -9.78
N LEU A 273 10.35 23.90 -9.20
CA LEU A 273 10.78 23.10 -8.05
C LEU A 273 9.94 23.36 -6.78
N GLU A 274 9.52 24.61 -6.53
CA GLU A 274 8.60 24.93 -5.42
C GLU A 274 7.22 24.26 -5.62
N ARG A 275 6.70 24.24 -6.86
CA ARG A 275 5.49 23.47 -7.20
C ARG A 275 5.69 21.97 -7.02
N ALA A 276 6.85 21.44 -7.40
CA ALA A 276 7.20 20.03 -7.20
C ALA A 276 7.25 19.66 -5.70
N VAL A 277 7.71 20.57 -4.84
CA VAL A 277 7.65 20.40 -3.38
C VAL A 277 6.20 20.33 -2.90
N ALA A 278 5.32 21.19 -3.42
CA ALA A 278 3.89 21.16 -3.08
C ALA A 278 3.24 19.82 -3.48
N VAL A 279 3.58 19.28 -4.66
CA VAL A 279 3.15 17.93 -5.07
C VAL A 279 3.62 16.87 -4.08
N ALA A 280 4.90 16.89 -3.68
CA ALA A 280 5.44 15.93 -2.72
C ALA A 280 4.77 16.03 -1.34
N ASP A 281 4.38 17.24 -0.91
CA ASP A 281 3.66 17.47 0.34
C ASP A 281 2.24 16.88 0.32
N VAL A 282 1.51 17.06 -0.79
CA VAL A 282 0.19 16.43 -1.00
C VAL A 282 0.34 14.91 -1.03
N ALA A 283 1.32 14.41 -1.81
CA ALA A 283 1.57 12.99 -1.95
C ALA A 283 1.92 12.29 -0.62
N ARG A 284 2.58 13.00 0.32
CA ARG A 284 2.88 12.48 1.66
C ARG A 284 1.61 12.11 2.45
N VAL A 285 0.52 12.82 2.24
CA VAL A 285 -0.76 12.52 2.90
C VAL A 285 -1.54 11.49 2.10
N GLU A 286 -1.60 11.68 0.79
CA GLU A 286 -2.49 10.91 -0.08
C GLU A 286 -1.98 9.50 -0.40
N LEU A 287 -0.67 9.28 -0.60
CA LEU A 287 -0.16 7.94 -0.95
C LEU A 287 -0.35 6.89 0.15
N PRO A 288 -0.04 7.16 1.44
CA PRO A 288 -0.46 6.25 2.50
C PRO A 288 -1.99 6.19 2.64
N GLY A 289 -2.68 7.28 2.27
CA GLY A 289 -4.13 7.40 2.27
C GLY A 289 -4.82 6.47 1.27
N THR A 290 -4.25 6.25 0.07
CA THR A 290 -4.83 5.35 -0.94
C THR A 290 -4.88 3.92 -0.41
N TRP A 291 -3.76 3.43 0.14
CA TRP A 291 -3.73 2.10 0.75
C TRP A 291 -4.77 1.94 1.87
N ARG A 292 -4.82 2.90 2.81
CA ARG A 292 -5.78 2.88 3.92
C ARG A 292 -7.23 2.94 3.43
N THR A 293 -7.52 3.84 2.51
CA THR A 293 -8.84 4.00 1.89
C THR A 293 -9.26 2.72 1.17
N SER A 294 -8.37 2.15 0.36
CA SER A 294 -8.63 0.90 -0.36
C SER A 294 -8.95 -0.26 0.60
N GLN A 295 -8.18 -0.41 1.69
CA GLN A 295 -8.43 -1.46 2.67
C GLN A 295 -9.72 -1.22 3.46
N ALA A 296 -9.98 0.02 3.86
CA ALA A 296 -11.17 0.40 4.60
C ALA A 296 -12.45 0.16 3.79
N LEU A 297 -12.44 0.57 2.53
CA LEU A 297 -13.56 0.44 1.61
C LEU A 297 -13.78 -1.00 1.15
N ALA A 298 -12.71 -1.74 0.79
CA ALA A 298 -12.84 -3.15 0.41
C ALA A 298 -13.34 -4.05 1.55
N ARG A 299 -13.09 -3.66 2.80
CA ARG A 299 -13.52 -4.40 4.00
C ARG A 299 -14.82 -3.86 4.59
N ASP A 300 -15.45 -2.86 3.96
CA ASP A 300 -16.69 -2.29 4.48
C ASP A 300 -17.77 -3.37 4.64
N ALA A 301 -18.41 -3.40 5.81
CA ALA A 301 -19.41 -4.43 6.11
C ALA A 301 -20.76 -4.10 5.45
N PHE A 302 -21.12 -2.83 5.32
CA PHE A 302 -22.42 -2.42 4.81
C PHE A 302 -22.55 -2.71 3.31
N GLY A 303 -21.54 -2.35 2.52
CA GLY A 303 -21.51 -2.66 1.09
C GLY A 303 -21.67 -4.17 0.82
N ARG A 304 -20.95 -5.01 1.57
CA ARG A 304 -21.03 -6.48 1.46
C ARG A 304 -22.42 -7.03 1.81
N LEU A 305 -23.04 -6.54 2.89
CA LEU A 305 -24.41 -6.93 3.26
C LEU A 305 -25.42 -6.53 2.20
N CYS A 306 -25.25 -5.35 1.58
CA CYS A 306 -26.09 -4.91 0.48
C CYS A 306 -25.92 -5.83 -0.74
N THR A 307 -24.69 -6.21 -1.10
CA THR A 307 -24.42 -7.16 -2.18
C THR A 307 -25.04 -8.54 -1.92
N GLU A 308 -25.03 -9.02 -0.67
CA GLU A 308 -25.67 -10.29 -0.30
C GLU A 308 -27.20 -10.24 -0.47
N VAL A 309 -27.82 -9.13 -0.07
CA VAL A 309 -29.28 -8.98 -0.09
C VAL A 309 -29.81 -8.64 -1.49
N PHE A 310 -29.14 -7.73 -2.21
CA PHE A 310 -29.59 -7.21 -3.49
C PHE A 310 -28.95 -7.90 -4.70
N GLY A 311 -27.95 -8.75 -4.47
CA GLY A 311 -27.19 -9.45 -5.51
C GLY A 311 -25.96 -8.67 -5.98
N SER A 312 -25.05 -9.40 -6.64
CA SER A 312 -23.85 -8.83 -7.26
C SER A 312 -24.09 -8.48 -8.73
N THR A 313 -23.55 -7.35 -9.17
CA THR A 313 -23.58 -6.90 -10.57
C THR A 313 -22.48 -7.53 -11.42
N ALA A 314 -21.49 -8.18 -10.80
CA ALA A 314 -20.38 -8.85 -11.48
C ALA A 314 -20.78 -10.14 -12.23
N SER A 315 -22.08 -10.33 -12.51
CA SER A 315 -22.65 -11.55 -13.08
C SER A 315 -22.31 -11.72 -14.56
N GLY A 316 -21.09 -12.19 -14.80
CA GLY A 316 -20.62 -12.81 -16.04
C GLY A 316 -19.68 -14.02 -15.82
N GLY A 317 -19.06 -14.19 -14.65
CA GLY A 317 -18.13 -15.31 -14.46
C GLY A 317 -17.64 -15.49 -13.04
N LEU A 318 -17.97 -16.66 -12.50
CA LEU A 318 -17.46 -17.29 -11.28
C LEU A 318 -17.91 -16.64 -9.95
N PRO A 319 -18.33 -17.45 -8.96
CA PRO A 319 -18.54 -16.97 -7.60
C PRO A 319 -17.25 -16.32 -7.11
N VAL A 320 -17.35 -15.10 -6.59
CA VAL A 320 -16.26 -14.46 -5.85
C VAL A 320 -15.80 -15.47 -4.80
N PRO A 321 -14.51 -15.87 -4.77
CA PRO A 321 -14.01 -16.75 -3.73
C PRO A 321 -14.40 -16.13 -2.40
N ARG A 322 -15.15 -16.86 -1.58
CA ARG A 322 -15.24 -16.53 -0.16
C ARG A 322 -13.80 -16.44 0.33
N LEU A 323 -13.37 -15.25 0.77
CA LEU A 323 -12.03 -14.97 1.31
C LEU A 323 -11.86 -15.65 2.69
N ASP A 324 -12.23 -16.92 2.79
CA ASP A 324 -12.31 -17.68 4.03
C ASP A 324 -11.04 -18.52 4.28
N ASP A 325 -10.11 -18.61 3.33
CA ASP A 325 -8.92 -19.49 3.45
C ASP A 325 -7.67 -18.84 4.07
N ASP A 326 -7.62 -17.51 4.25
CA ASP A 326 -6.44 -16.83 4.82
C ASP A 326 -6.52 -16.58 6.34
N GLY A 327 -7.47 -17.17 7.05
CA GLY A 327 -7.46 -17.22 8.53
C GLY A 327 -7.65 -15.89 9.27
N TRP A 328 -7.91 -14.78 8.59
CA TRP A 328 -8.20 -13.48 9.21
C TRP A 328 -9.72 -13.26 9.33
N ARG A 329 -10.35 -13.97 10.28
CA ARG A 329 -11.67 -13.55 10.79
C ARG A 329 -11.48 -12.22 11.51
N VAL A 330 -11.80 -11.11 10.85
CA VAL A 330 -12.06 -9.87 11.59
C VAL A 330 -13.42 -10.07 12.24
N ASP A 331 -13.45 -10.17 13.58
CA ASP A 331 -14.63 -10.35 14.44
C ASP A 331 -15.61 -9.16 14.39
N TYR A 332 -15.99 -8.71 13.20
CA TYR A 332 -17.24 -7.99 13.03
C TYR A 332 -18.32 -9.06 12.97
N GLY A 333 -18.90 -9.41 14.12
CA GLY A 333 -20.08 -10.29 14.17
C GLY A 333 -21.11 -9.83 13.12
N PRO A 334 -21.81 -10.76 12.44
CA PRO A 334 -22.61 -10.43 11.27
C PRO A 334 -23.80 -9.59 11.69
N LYS A 335 -23.62 -8.27 11.68
CA LYS A 335 -24.73 -7.35 11.72
C LYS A 335 -25.61 -7.64 10.53
N ARG A 336 -26.89 -7.78 10.75
CA ARG A 336 -27.84 -8.04 9.67
C ARG A 336 -28.24 -6.70 9.04
N LEU A 337 -28.60 -6.70 7.76
CA LEU A 337 -28.99 -5.47 7.07
C LEU A 337 -30.23 -4.81 7.71
N ASP A 338 -31.06 -5.59 8.38
CA ASP A 338 -32.24 -5.13 9.14
C ASP A 338 -31.88 -4.32 10.39
N GLU A 339 -30.62 -4.31 10.83
CA GLU A 339 -30.13 -3.39 11.87
C GLU A 339 -29.96 -1.96 11.36
N TYR A 340 -29.77 -1.79 10.05
CA TYR A 340 -29.56 -0.48 9.41
C TYR A 340 -30.83 0.03 8.72
N ILE A 341 -31.60 -0.90 8.14
CA ILE A 341 -32.82 -0.60 7.38
C ILE A 341 -34.00 -1.32 8.02
N PRO A 342 -35.10 -0.63 8.35
CA PRO A 342 -36.31 -1.29 8.86
C PRO A 342 -36.77 -2.46 7.98
N SER A 343 -37.05 -3.61 8.61
CA SER A 343 -37.33 -4.87 7.92
C SER A 343 -38.62 -4.87 7.09
N ASP A 344 -39.54 -3.95 7.37
CA ASP A 344 -40.77 -3.69 6.62
C ASP A 344 -40.51 -2.95 5.31
N ILE A 345 -39.45 -2.13 5.24
CA ILE A 345 -39.09 -1.37 4.03
C ILE A 345 -38.27 -2.23 3.06
N LEU A 346 -37.41 -3.11 3.58
CA LEU A 346 -36.44 -3.88 2.81
C LEU A 346 -37.03 -4.63 1.59
N PRO A 347 -38.20 -5.32 1.69
CA PRO A 347 -38.78 -6.03 0.54
C PRO A 347 -39.22 -5.10 -0.60
N GLY A 348 -39.48 -3.83 -0.28
CA GLY A 348 -39.88 -2.77 -1.21
C GLY A 348 -38.72 -2.13 -1.96
N LEU A 349 -37.46 -2.47 -1.64
CA LEU A 349 -36.26 -1.94 -2.26
C LEU A 349 -35.71 -2.87 -3.36
N ALA A 350 -35.07 -2.29 -4.36
CA ALA A 350 -34.34 -3.02 -5.41
C ALA A 350 -33.15 -2.19 -5.94
N CYS A 351 -32.16 -2.88 -6.49
CA CYS A 351 -31.15 -2.24 -7.34
C CYS A 351 -31.85 -1.61 -8.55
N SER A 352 -31.60 -0.33 -8.74
CA SER A 352 -32.17 0.45 -9.85
C SER A 352 -31.12 0.75 -10.91
N HIS A 353 -29.90 1.08 -10.49
CA HIS A 353 -28.80 1.48 -11.35
C HIS A 353 -27.49 0.97 -10.77
N ALA A 354 -26.54 0.70 -11.64
CA ALA A 354 -25.18 0.46 -11.25
C ALA A 354 -24.26 1.04 -12.31
N GLU A 355 -23.12 1.52 -11.86
CA GLU A 355 -22.10 2.06 -12.73
C GLU A 355 -20.74 1.61 -12.20
N VAL A 356 -19.80 1.46 -13.12
CA VAL A 356 -18.39 1.32 -12.81
C VAL A 356 -17.74 2.62 -13.24
N SER A 357 -17.17 3.33 -12.28
CA SER A 357 -16.54 4.61 -12.54
C SER A 357 -15.49 4.93 -11.48
N CYS A 358 -14.55 5.81 -11.84
CA CYS A 358 -13.70 6.49 -10.88
C CYS A 358 -14.39 7.77 -10.41
N ARG A 359 -14.43 8.00 -9.10
CA ARG A 359 -15.05 9.17 -8.48
C ARG A 359 -14.15 9.78 -7.43
N ARG A 360 -14.18 11.10 -7.30
CA ARG A 360 -13.41 11.84 -6.28
C ARG A 360 -14.18 11.88 -4.97
N ILE A 361 -13.54 11.57 -3.85
CA ILE A 361 -14.11 11.78 -2.51
C ILE A 361 -14.10 13.27 -2.21
N ALA A 362 -15.23 13.94 -2.40
CA ALA A 362 -15.35 15.38 -2.20
C ALA A 362 -15.55 15.75 -0.73
N ARG A 363 -16.32 14.94 0.00
CA ARG A 363 -16.64 15.20 1.41
C ARG A 363 -16.99 13.92 2.16
N ILE A 364 -16.69 13.92 3.45
CA ILE A 364 -17.09 12.88 4.40
C ILE A 364 -18.15 13.46 5.34
N VAL A 365 -19.26 12.75 5.50
CA VAL A 365 -20.33 13.07 6.44
C VAL A 365 -20.40 11.99 7.51
N PRO A 366 -20.13 12.31 8.79
CA PRO A 366 -20.23 11.32 9.86
C PRO A 366 -21.69 10.92 10.11
N PRO A 367 -21.95 9.75 10.73
CA PRO A 367 -23.29 9.39 11.18
C PRO A 367 -23.88 10.46 12.10
N ASN A 368 -25.16 10.74 11.92
CA ASN A 368 -25.92 11.70 12.71
C ASN A 368 -26.91 10.96 13.62
N PRO A 369 -26.59 10.72 14.90
CA PRO A 369 -27.47 9.95 15.80
C PRO A 369 -28.84 10.62 16.06
N ALA A 370 -29.04 11.88 15.65
CA ALA A 370 -30.32 12.57 15.73
C ALA A 370 -31.22 12.36 14.50
N SER A 371 -30.68 11.86 13.38
CA SER A 371 -31.49 11.45 12.22
C SER A 371 -32.06 10.04 12.42
N VAL A 372 -32.86 9.59 11.46
CA VAL A 372 -33.47 8.25 11.43
C VAL A 372 -32.96 7.48 10.22
N GLY A 373 -33.01 6.15 10.28
CA GLY A 373 -32.58 5.28 9.18
C GLY A 373 -31.07 5.25 9.00
N LEU A 374 -30.60 5.19 7.75
CA LEU A 374 -29.20 5.00 7.40
C LEU A 374 -28.30 6.11 7.97
N ASP A 375 -28.72 7.37 7.90
CA ASP A 375 -27.96 8.51 8.40
C ASP A 375 -27.65 8.44 9.91
N ALA A 376 -28.47 7.71 10.68
CA ALA A 376 -28.27 7.53 12.11
C ALA A 376 -27.13 6.56 12.44
N ALA A 377 -26.94 5.55 11.60
CA ALA A 377 -26.06 4.41 11.86
C ALA A 377 -24.80 4.39 10.99
N LEU A 378 -24.85 5.01 9.81
CA LEU A 378 -23.81 4.97 8.79
C LEU A 378 -23.25 6.36 8.50
N GLY A 379 -22.01 6.37 8.07
CA GLY A 379 -21.41 7.53 7.43
C GLY A 379 -21.77 7.61 5.96
N MET A 380 -21.58 8.78 5.36
CA MET A 380 -21.82 9.00 3.94
C MET A 380 -20.60 9.67 3.28
N LEU A 381 -20.18 9.11 2.15
CA LEU A 381 -19.17 9.68 1.27
C LEU A 381 -19.88 10.39 0.12
N VAL A 382 -19.59 11.68 -0.05
CA VAL A 382 -20.05 12.44 -1.21
C VAL A 382 -18.99 12.28 -2.30
N LEU A 383 -19.34 11.55 -3.36
CA LEU A 383 -18.43 11.22 -4.45
C LEU A 383 -18.77 12.01 -5.71
N GLU A 384 -17.86 12.87 -6.14
CA GLU A 384 -17.97 13.67 -7.36
C GLU A 384 -17.40 12.93 -8.57
N PRO A 385 -17.75 13.33 -9.81
CA PRO A 385 -17.08 12.83 -11.01
C PRO A 385 -15.56 13.02 -10.91
N TRP A 386 -14.80 12.08 -11.44
CA TRP A 386 -13.35 12.22 -11.58
C TRP A 386 -13.02 13.05 -12.82
N ASP A 387 -12.46 14.24 -12.61
CA ASP A 387 -12.11 15.18 -13.70
C ASP A 387 -10.73 14.88 -14.33
N GLY A 388 -9.98 13.92 -13.78
CA GLY A 388 -8.65 13.58 -14.26
C GLY A 388 -8.64 12.82 -15.60
N PRO A 389 -7.50 12.79 -16.29
CA PRO A 389 -7.38 12.07 -17.56
C PRO A 389 -7.68 10.58 -17.36
N PHE A 390 -8.55 10.05 -18.21
CA PHE A 390 -8.78 8.61 -18.31
C PHE A 390 -7.53 7.94 -18.89
N SER A 391 -7.10 6.84 -18.27
CA SER A 391 -5.96 6.03 -18.71
C SER A 391 -6.42 4.58 -18.88
N GLN A 392 -5.50 3.69 -19.26
CA GLN A 392 -5.79 2.25 -19.23
C GLN A 392 -6.21 1.77 -17.84
N ASP A 393 -5.71 2.43 -16.78
CA ASP A 393 -6.02 2.09 -15.39
C ASP A 393 -7.33 2.72 -14.91
N ILE A 394 -7.75 3.85 -15.51
CA ILE A 394 -8.97 4.59 -15.15
C ILE A 394 -9.89 4.65 -16.38
N PRO A 395 -10.72 3.61 -16.63
CA PRO A 395 -11.64 3.59 -17.75
C PRO A 395 -12.74 4.64 -17.58
N PRO A 396 -13.33 5.10 -18.69
CA PRO A 396 -14.49 5.99 -18.63
C PRO A 396 -15.66 5.32 -17.89
N PRO A 397 -16.53 6.11 -17.24
CA PRO A 397 -17.72 5.60 -16.58
C PRO A 397 -18.57 4.74 -17.52
N HIS A 398 -18.97 3.55 -17.07
CA HIS A 398 -19.87 2.70 -17.82
C HIS A 398 -21.00 2.18 -16.93
N HIS A 399 -22.22 2.22 -17.45
CA HIS A 399 -23.40 1.74 -16.75
C HIS A 399 -23.55 0.22 -16.92
N LEU A 400 -23.87 -0.46 -15.83
CA LEU A 400 -24.18 -1.88 -15.85
C LEU A 400 -25.68 -2.07 -16.05
N SER A 401 -26.06 -2.93 -16.99
CA SER A 401 -27.46 -3.24 -17.27
C SER A 401 -27.98 -4.30 -16.31
N PHE A 402 -29.12 -4.05 -15.67
CA PHE A 402 -29.81 -5.04 -14.86
C PHE A 402 -30.91 -5.75 -15.66
N PRO A 403 -31.02 -7.08 -15.58
CA PRO A 403 -32.17 -7.80 -16.13
C PRO A 403 -33.48 -7.26 -15.53
N GLY A 404 -34.36 -6.71 -16.36
CA GLY A 404 -35.68 -6.22 -15.94
C GLY A 404 -35.76 -4.71 -15.66
N PHE A 405 -34.68 -3.94 -15.81
CA PHE A 405 -34.70 -2.48 -15.74
C PHE A 405 -34.38 -1.86 -17.10
N SER A 406 -35.36 -1.21 -17.73
CA SER A 406 -35.20 -0.47 -18.99
C SER A 406 -35.11 1.05 -18.78
N GLY A 407 -34.84 1.49 -17.54
CA GLY A 407 -34.82 2.90 -17.15
C GLY A 407 -33.69 3.67 -17.83
N GLN A 408 -34.04 4.50 -18.82
CA GLN A 408 -33.12 5.29 -19.63
C GLN A 408 -32.79 6.67 -19.04
N GLY A 409 -32.90 6.84 -17.72
CA GLY A 409 -32.65 8.14 -17.14
C GLY A 409 -32.63 8.15 -15.63
N MET A 410 -31.43 8.13 -15.05
CA MET A 410 -31.04 9.00 -13.94
C MET A 410 -29.55 8.83 -13.59
N ALA A 411 -28.98 9.90 -13.03
CA ALA A 411 -27.58 10.10 -12.66
C ALA A 411 -26.59 9.80 -13.80
N SER A 412 -26.39 10.83 -14.63
CA SER A 412 -25.20 10.92 -15.49
C SER A 412 -23.95 10.70 -14.63
N SER A 413 -22.93 10.06 -15.20
CA SER A 413 -21.57 10.02 -14.63
C SER A 413 -21.01 11.41 -14.27
N SER A 414 -21.68 12.49 -14.67
CA SER A 414 -21.41 13.87 -14.34
C SER A 414 -22.04 14.41 -13.05
N SER A 415 -22.86 13.65 -12.30
CA SER A 415 -23.40 14.10 -11.01
C SER A 415 -22.69 13.47 -9.82
N SER A 416 -22.70 14.16 -8.68
CA SER A 416 -22.27 13.60 -7.40
C SER A 416 -23.22 12.48 -6.95
N ILE A 417 -22.67 11.50 -6.25
CA ILE A 417 -23.44 10.43 -5.59
C ILE A 417 -23.12 10.37 -4.11
N ASP A 418 -24.09 9.92 -3.32
CA ASP A 418 -24.01 9.80 -1.88
C ASP A 418 -23.92 8.32 -1.50
N VAL A 419 -22.72 7.88 -1.11
CA VAL A 419 -22.41 6.46 -0.82
C VAL A 419 -22.36 6.23 0.68
N TYR A 420 -23.22 5.35 1.18
CA TYR A 420 -23.22 4.97 2.60
C TYR A 420 -22.14 3.93 2.91
N VAL A 421 -21.44 4.13 4.02
CA VAL A 421 -20.36 3.26 4.52
C VAL A 421 -20.38 3.18 6.04
N THR A 422 -19.76 2.16 6.61
CA THR A 422 -19.67 2.02 8.06
C THR A 422 -18.79 3.12 8.69
N PRO A 423 -19.07 3.54 9.95
CA PRO A 423 -18.28 4.56 10.63
C PRO A 423 -16.80 4.21 10.79
N ASN A 424 -16.45 2.92 10.82
CA ASN A 424 -15.06 2.46 10.87
C ASN A 424 -14.33 2.78 9.56
N ALA A 425 -14.98 2.57 8.40
CA ALA A 425 -14.37 2.87 7.12
C ALA A 425 -14.03 4.37 6.99
N LEU A 426 -14.88 5.26 7.52
CA LEU A 426 -14.66 6.71 7.44
C LEU A 426 -13.35 7.21 8.07
N GLN A 427 -12.80 6.49 9.04
CA GLN A 427 -11.59 6.94 9.76
C GLN A 427 -10.33 6.89 8.88
N ASP A 428 -10.36 6.04 7.86
CA ASP A 428 -9.22 5.74 6.99
C ASP A 428 -9.38 6.31 5.58
N VAL A 429 -10.53 6.91 5.27
CA VAL A 429 -10.83 7.56 4.00
C VAL A 429 -10.24 8.98 3.98
N CYS A 430 -9.57 9.33 2.88
CA CYS A 430 -9.02 10.68 2.67
C CYS A 430 -9.81 11.44 1.59
N VAL A 431 -10.22 12.67 1.92
CA VAL A 431 -10.83 13.60 0.95
C VAL A 431 -9.83 13.94 -0.14
N GLY A 432 -10.31 14.10 -1.38
CA GLY A 432 -9.53 14.39 -2.58
C GLY A 432 -9.17 13.13 -3.39
N LEU A 433 -9.08 11.96 -2.75
CA LEU A 433 -8.71 10.73 -3.44
C LEU A 433 -9.76 10.30 -4.47
N GLY A 434 -9.29 9.77 -5.59
CA GLY A 434 -10.09 9.02 -6.54
C GLY A 434 -10.33 7.60 -6.03
N VAL A 435 -11.55 7.11 -6.17
CA VAL A 435 -11.91 5.72 -5.89
C VAL A 435 -12.57 5.19 -7.14
N GLN A 436 -12.06 4.09 -7.65
CA GLN A 436 -12.68 3.34 -8.72
C GLN A 436 -13.35 2.11 -8.13
N GLY A 437 -14.59 1.92 -8.50
CA GLY A 437 -15.39 0.82 -8.00
C GLY A 437 -16.68 0.66 -8.77
N THR A 438 -17.46 -0.32 -8.33
CA THR A 438 -18.84 -0.48 -8.78
C THR A 438 -19.78 0.15 -7.75
N TRP A 439 -20.52 1.15 -8.19
CA TRP A 439 -21.48 1.90 -7.38
C TRP A 439 -22.88 1.42 -7.74
N VAL A 440 -23.69 1.08 -6.73
CA VAL A 440 -25.04 0.52 -6.92
C VAL A 440 -26.05 1.39 -6.20
N CYS A 441 -27.05 1.87 -6.95
CA CYS A 441 -28.16 2.67 -6.45
C CYS A 441 -29.34 1.77 -6.07
N VAL A 442 -29.73 1.82 -4.80
CA VAL A 442 -30.93 1.16 -4.27
C VAL A 442 -32.07 2.17 -4.23
N ALA A 443 -33.19 1.80 -4.84
CA ALA A 443 -34.39 2.63 -4.87
C ALA A 443 -35.64 1.79 -4.59
N PRO A 444 -36.77 2.41 -4.21
CA PRO A 444 -38.03 1.70 -4.10
C PRO A 444 -38.48 1.09 -5.44
N LYS A 445 -39.04 -0.12 -5.41
CA LYS A 445 -39.59 -0.80 -6.60
C LYS A 445 -40.74 0.02 -7.22
N PRO A 446 -40.74 0.25 -8.54
CA PRO A 446 -41.76 1.04 -9.21
C PRO A 446 -43.15 0.40 -9.17
N ASP A 447 -43.23 -0.93 -9.17
CA ASP A 447 -44.49 -1.68 -9.33
C ASP A 447 -45.29 -1.90 -8.03
N LEU A 448 -44.73 -1.53 -6.88
CA LEU A 448 -45.48 -1.53 -5.63
C LEU A 448 -46.31 -0.24 -5.59
N ALA A 449 -47.55 -0.33 -6.10
CA ALA A 449 -48.59 0.67 -5.95
C ALA A 449 -48.84 0.92 -4.46
N LEU A 450 -48.21 1.96 -3.93
CA LEU A 450 -48.35 2.31 -2.53
C LEU A 450 -49.70 2.95 -2.24
N THR A 451 -50.14 2.82 -1.00
CA THR A 451 -51.27 3.57 -0.50
C THR A 451 -50.91 5.05 -0.32
N PRO A 452 -51.85 6.00 -0.47
CA PRO A 452 -51.57 7.43 -0.36
C PRO A 452 -50.91 7.88 0.95
N CYS A 453 -51.07 7.12 2.05
CA CYS A 453 -50.49 7.43 3.36
C CYS A 453 -48.97 7.13 3.44
N GLU A 454 -48.44 6.30 2.53
CA GLU A 454 -47.02 5.92 2.47
C GLU A 454 -46.21 6.85 1.54
N VAL A 455 -46.88 7.73 0.81
CA VAL A 455 -46.27 8.65 -0.18
C VAL A 455 -45.42 9.73 0.50
N ASP A 456 -45.84 10.24 1.65
CA ASP A 456 -45.09 11.26 2.39
C ASP A 456 -43.76 10.73 2.94
N GLN A 457 -43.71 9.46 3.37
CA GLN A 457 -42.47 8.80 3.83
C GLN A 457 -41.53 8.43 2.67
N ARG A 458 -42.07 8.14 1.47
CA ARG A 458 -41.26 7.81 0.28
C ARG A 458 -40.55 9.02 -0.33
N SER A 459 -41.07 10.24 -0.15
CA SER A 459 -40.40 11.46 -0.63
C SER A 459 -39.00 11.66 -0.01
N ALA A 460 -38.74 11.04 1.14
CA ALA A 460 -37.44 11.00 1.80
C ALA A 460 -36.50 9.88 1.30
N LEU A 461 -36.99 8.91 0.53
CA LEU A 461 -36.19 7.84 -0.06
C LEU A 461 -35.85 8.18 -1.51
N THR A 462 -35.21 9.33 -1.71
CA THR A 462 -34.33 9.53 -2.87
C THR A 462 -33.34 8.37 -2.84
N GLY A 463 -33.27 7.57 -3.91
CA GLY A 463 -32.43 6.37 -3.95
C GLY A 463 -31.01 6.65 -3.43
N TRP A 464 -30.44 5.68 -2.73
CA TRP A 464 -29.13 5.82 -2.09
C TRP A 464 -28.13 4.86 -2.71
N TRP A 465 -26.84 5.19 -2.58
CA TRP A 465 -25.78 4.39 -3.17
C TRP A 465 -25.04 3.59 -2.11
N PHE A 466 -24.62 2.39 -2.50
CA PHE A 466 -23.56 1.66 -1.82
C PHE A 466 -22.48 1.27 -2.82
N MET A 467 -21.34 0.90 -2.26
CA MET A 467 -20.20 0.42 -3.00
C MET A 467 -20.20 -1.10 -2.96
N GLU A 468 -20.28 -1.73 -4.13
CA GLU A 468 -20.25 -3.18 -4.24
C GLU A 468 -18.81 -3.71 -4.24
N THR A 469 -17.95 -3.08 -5.05
CA THR A 469 -16.54 -3.47 -5.20
C THR A 469 -15.65 -2.22 -5.30
N VAL A 470 -14.42 -2.34 -4.80
CA VAL A 470 -13.35 -1.35 -5.00
C VAL A 470 -12.33 -1.97 -5.94
N ALA A 471 -12.14 -1.36 -7.11
CA ALA A 471 -11.13 -1.77 -8.07
C ALA A 471 -9.79 -1.07 -7.84
N GLY A 472 -9.81 0.20 -7.40
CA GLY A 472 -8.60 0.98 -7.21
C GLY A 472 -8.84 2.26 -6.41
N THR A 473 -7.76 2.81 -5.87
CA THR A 473 -7.74 4.14 -5.26
C THR A 473 -6.56 4.93 -5.79
N PHE A 474 -6.79 6.20 -6.08
CA PHE A 474 -5.88 7.05 -6.82
C PHE A 474 -5.68 8.37 -6.06
N PRO A 475 -4.43 8.84 -5.91
CA PRO A 475 -4.15 10.17 -5.38
C PRO A 475 -4.70 11.29 -6.27
N SER A 476 -5.12 12.40 -5.64
CA SER A 476 -5.69 13.57 -6.31
C SER A 476 -4.66 14.33 -7.13
N TYR A 477 -3.40 14.34 -6.68
CA TYR A 477 -2.30 15.01 -7.38
C TYR A 477 -1.98 14.40 -8.76
N TRP A 478 -2.66 13.32 -9.15
CA TRP A 478 -2.60 12.74 -10.50
C TRP A 478 -3.47 13.51 -11.50
N ALA A 479 -4.56 14.13 -11.02
CA ALA A 479 -5.58 14.76 -11.85
C ALA A 479 -5.58 16.29 -11.76
N ASN A 480 -5.09 16.86 -10.65
CA ASN A 480 -5.19 18.29 -10.42
C ASN A 480 -4.15 19.06 -11.25
N ASP A 481 -4.61 19.76 -12.28
CA ASP A 481 -3.84 20.83 -12.94
C ASP A 481 -3.78 22.12 -12.10
N ASP A 482 -4.54 22.18 -10.98
CA ASP A 482 -4.70 23.34 -10.11
C ASP A 482 -3.39 23.90 -9.50
N PHE A 483 -2.27 23.19 -9.61
CA PHE A 483 -0.96 23.72 -9.23
C PHE A 483 -0.45 24.82 -10.19
N GLU A 484 -1.14 25.10 -11.30
CA GLU A 484 -0.82 26.23 -12.16
C GLU A 484 -1.15 27.61 -11.54
N ALA A 485 -2.04 27.66 -10.54
CA ALA A 485 -2.56 28.92 -9.97
C ALA A 485 -1.90 29.38 -8.66
N ALA A 486 -0.94 28.62 -8.10
CA ALA A 486 -0.22 28.91 -6.86
C ALA A 486 1.25 29.25 -7.14
#